data_AF-A0A3D3LSN0-F1
#
_entry.id   AF-A0A3D3LSN0-F1
#
_cell.length_a   1.000
_cell.length_b   1.000
_cell.length_c   1.000
_cell.angle_alpha   90.00
_cell.angle_beta   90.00
_cell.angle_gamma   90.00
#
_symmetry.space_group_name_H-M   'P 1'
#
loop_
_entity.id
_entity.type
_entity.pdbx_description
1 polymer ?
#
loop_
_entity_poly.entity_id
_entity_poly.type
_entity_poly.pdbx_seq_one_letter_code
_entity_poly.pdbx_strand_id
1 'polypeptide(L)'
;MFKSNLIIKFSLIFLILLLIITIVLLLLNISPFSILITASSLLLLYIITILFINKEVIRPVKVFNYFASETKSNEDNDESNNFEIKLAEIKKVNDLISDHLKKTKYNPDIRSLFDSLLMLSERLSNELNTAKIFKINRNEFLGNVAHELRTPIFAIQLSIETLIDGAINDEKVNLDFLNRALRQASRLKELVDDLITISKFETGLRMSKRYFDISDFSKIVINELKSLAENKKINLLVEDNLNDETQVFGDSERIRSEER
;
A
#
# COMPACT_ATOMS: atom_id res chain seq x y z
N MET A 1 -21.35 -8.90 10.10
CA MET A 1 -21.45 -10.33 10.40
C MET A 1 -20.15 -10.93 10.96
N PHE A 2 -18.99 -10.74 10.30
CA PHE A 2 -17.70 -11.31 10.71
C PHE A 2 -17.19 -10.91 12.11
N LYS A 3 -17.32 -9.63 12.46
CA LYS A 3 -16.89 -9.06 13.76
C LYS A 3 -17.58 -9.73 14.97
N SER A 4 -18.83 -10.13 14.80
CA SER A 4 -19.62 -10.75 15.87
C SER A 4 -19.17 -12.20 16.06
N ASN A 5 -19.08 -12.99 14.98
CA ASN A 5 -18.79 -14.41 15.10
C ASN A 5 -17.36 -14.72 15.56
N LEU A 6 -16.34 -13.97 15.13
CA LEU A 6 -14.95 -14.29 15.49
C LEU A 6 -14.66 -13.98 16.97
N ILE A 7 -15.10 -12.80 17.45
CA ILE A 7 -14.91 -12.39 18.86
C ILE A 7 -15.71 -13.31 19.78
N ILE A 8 -16.94 -13.68 19.39
CA ILE A 8 -17.78 -14.62 20.14
C ILE A 8 -17.13 -16.01 20.21
N LYS A 9 -16.62 -16.54 19.09
CA LYS A 9 -15.95 -17.85 19.05
C LYS A 9 -14.68 -17.88 19.91
N PHE A 10 -13.82 -16.86 19.83
CA PHE A 10 -12.63 -16.76 20.69
C PHE A 10 -13.00 -16.62 22.18
N SER A 11 -14.04 -15.86 22.49
CA SER A 11 -14.50 -15.70 23.87
C SER A 11 -15.08 -16.97 24.46
N LEU A 12 -15.76 -17.78 23.64
CA LEU A 12 -16.27 -19.08 24.06
C LEU A 12 -15.12 -20.07 24.34
N ILE A 13 -14.13 -20.13 23.44
CA ILE A 13 -12.95 -21.01 23.59
C ILE A 13 -12.16 -20.64 24.84
N PHE A 14 -11.93 -19.35 25.08
CA PHE A 14 -11.23 -18.89 26.28
C PHE A 14 -11.97 -19.26 27.57
N LEU A 15 -13.30 -19.09 27.61
CA LEU A 15 -14.12 -19.45 28.76
C LEU A 15 -14.03 -20.95 29.07
N ILE A 16 -14.08 -21.80 28.04
CA ILE A 16 -13.95 -23.25 28.16
C ILE A 16 -12.55 -23.62 28.72
N LEU A 17 -11.49 -23.00 28.19
CA LEU A 17 -10.13 -23.25 28.66
C LEU A 17 -9.94 -22.83 30.13
N LEU A 18 -10.50 -21.67 30.51
CA LEU A 18 -10.47 -21.17 31.88
C LEU A 18 -11.18 -22.13 32.86
N LEU A 19 -12.33 -22.67 32.44
CA LEU A 19 -13.10 -23.66 33.19
C LEU A 19 -12.29 -24.96 33.36
N ILE A 20 -11.66 -25.45 32.30
CA ILE A 20 -10.84 -26.67 32.35
C ILE A 20 -9.65 -26.48 33.30
N ILE A 21 -8.93 -25.36 33.19
CA ILE A 21 -7.79 -25.05 34.05
C ILE A 21 -8.22 -24.98 35.51
N THR A 22 -9.34 -24.31 35.82
CA THR A 22 -9.85 -24.22 37.19
C THR A 22 -10.25 -25.58 37.76
N ILE A 23 -10.89 -26.45 36.97
CA ILE A 23 -11.24 -27.82 37.37
C ILE A 23 -9.98 -28.66 37.65
N VAL A 24 -8.96 -28.57 36.79
CA VAL A 24 -7.68 -29.29 36.95
C VAL A 24 -6.96 -28.85 38.21
N LEU A 25 -6.90 -27.55 38.48
CA LEU A 25 -6.27 -27.02 39.70
C LEU A 25 -6.99 -27.49 40.97
N LEU A 26 -8.32 -27.62 40.90
CA LEU A 26 -9.15 -28.11 42.01
C LEU A 26 -8.93 -29.61 42.25
N LEU A 27 -8.77 -30.41 41.20
CA LEU A 27 -8.42 -31.84 41.29
C LEU A 27 -7.02 -32.09 41.86
N LEU A 28 -6.07 -31.18 41.62
CA LEU A 28 -4.70 -31.24 42.16
C LEU A 28 -4.61 -30.76 43.62
N ASN A 29 -5.73 -30.44 44.26
CA ASN A 29 -5.80 -29.95 45.64
C ASN A 29 -4.92 -28.70 45.90
N ILE A 30 -4.76 -27.87 44.87
CA ILE A 30 -4.01 -26.62 44.95
C ILE A 30 -4.79 -25.62 45.82
N SER A 31 -4.07 -24.78 46.56
CA SER A 31 -4.70 -23.85 47.50
C SER A 31 -5.72 -22.93 46.79
N PRO A 32 -6.88 -22.62 47.40
CA PRO A 32 -7.89 -21.76 46.80
C PRO A 32 -7.35 -20.39 46.38
N PHE A 33 -6.38 -19.87 47.14
CA PHE A 33 -5.72 -18.60 46.86
C PHE A 33 -4.92 -18.62 45.54
N SER A 34 -4.18 -19.71 45.27
CA SER A 34 -3.45 -19.86 44.00
C SER A 34 -4.37 -20.04 42.79
N ILE A 35 -5.55 -20.66 42.95
CA ILE A 35 -6.54 -20.78 41.88
C ILE A 35 -7.09 -19.39 41.50
N LEU A 36 -7.34 -18.54 42.49
CA LEU A 36 -7.84 -17.20 42.26
C LEU A 36 -6.82 -16.33 41.49
N ILE A 37 -5.54 -16.39 41.88
CA ILE A 37 -4.46 -15.64 41.23
C ILE A 37 -4.30 -16.08 39.76
N THR A 38 -4.26 -17.39 39.50
CA THR A 38 -4.10 -17.92 38.14
C THR A 38 -5.27 -17.55 37.23
N ALA A 39 -6.51 -17.68 37.72
CA ALA A 39 -7.71 -17.27 36.97
C ALA A 39 -7.70 -15.76 36.66
N SER A 40 -7.32 -14.92 37.64
CA SER A 40 -7.25 -13.47 37.47
C SER A 40 -6.18 -13.05 36.45
N SER A 41 -5.01 -13.70 36.49
CA SER A 41 -3.92 -13.48 35.53
C SER A 41 -4.32 -13.86 34.09
N LEU A 42 -4.99 -15.01 33.92
CA LEU A 42 -5.49 -15.44 32.61
C LEU A 42 -6.53 -14.47 32.04
N LEU A 43 -7.44 -13.97 32.87
CA LEU A 43 -8.48 -13.02 32.46
C LEU A 43 -7.85 -11.68 32.04
N LEU A 44 -6.85 -11.19 32.78
CA LEU A 44 -6.09 -9.99 32.42
C LEU A 44 -5.40 -10.16 31.05
N LEU A 45 -4.71 -11.28 30.85
CA LEU A 45 -4.03 -11.60 29.58
C LEU A 45 -5.03 -11.64 28.40
N TYR A 46 -6.21 -12.20 28.63
CA TYR A 46 -7.30 -12.24 27.64
C TYR A 46 -7.83 -10.84 27.27
N ILE A 47 -8.00 -9.96 28.25
CA ILE A 47 -8.41 -8.57 27.98
C ILE A 47 -7.33 -7.86 27.16
N ILE A 48 -6.05 -8.01 27.53
CA ILE A 48 -4.93 -7.39 26.82
C ILE A 48 -4.88 -7.86 25.36
N THR A 49 -5.02 -9.15 25.11
CA THR A 49 -5.03 -9.71 23.74
C THR A 49 -6.21 -9.21 22.90
N ILE A 50 -7.42 -9.10 23.47
CA ILE A 50 -8.55 -8.47 22.77
C ILE A 50 -8.27 -7.02 22.40
N LEU A 51 -7.74 -6.24 23.35
CA LEU A 51 -7.43 -4.83 23.13
C LEU A 51 -6.37 -4.66 22.02
N PHE A 52 -5.36 -5.53 22.03
CA PHE A 52 -4.32 -5.58 21.00
C PHE A 52 -4.91 -5.87 19.62
N ILE A 53 -5.72 -6.93 19.48
CA ILE A 53 -6.36 -7.30 18.20
C ILE A 53 -7.28 -6.18 17.68
N ASN A 54 -8.05 -5.55 18.56
CA ASN A 54 -8.93 -4.44 18.17
C ASN A 54 -8.15 -3.22 17.66
N LYS A 55 -7.03 -2.89 18.33
CA LYS A 55 -6.21 -1.72 18.00
C LYS A 55 -5.36 -1.96 16.74
N GLU A 56 -4.62 -3.06 16.70
CA GLU A 56 -3.58 -3.30 15.69
C GLU A 56 -4.12 -3.97 14.42
N VAL A 57 -5.26 -4.68 14.48
CA VAL A 57 -5.79 -5.42 13.32
C VAL A 57 -7.10 -4.83 12.82
N ILE A 58 -8.10 -4.67 13.70
CA ILE A 58 -9.47 -4.32 13.27
C ILE A 58 -9.59 -2.85 12.83
N ARG A 59 -8.98 -1.91 13.55
CA ARG A 59 -8.98 -0.49 13.18
C ARG A 59 -8.33 -0.23 11.81
N PRO A 60 -7.09 -0.66 11.53
CA PRO A 60 -6.46 -0.39 10.24
C PRO A 60 -7.22 -1.03 9.07
N VAL A 61 -7.74 -2.25 9.23
CA VAL A 61 -8.55 -2.91 8.18
C VAL A 61 -9.86 -2.16 7.90
N LYS A 62 -10.52 -1.61 8.93
CA LYS A 62 -11.74 -0.81 8.73
C LYS A 62 -11.47 0.52 8.05
N VAL A 63 -10.41 1.20 8.48
CA VAL A 63 -9.98 2.46 7.89
C VAL A 63 -9.61 2.24 6.43
N PHE A 64 -8.87 1.16 6.15
CA PHE A 64 -8.52 0.74 4.79
C PHE A 64 -9.76 0.41 3.94
N ASN A 65 -10.73 -0.35 4.48
CA ASN A 65 -11.97 -0.66 3.75
C ASN A 65 -12.83 0.58 3.50
N TYR A 66 -12.85 1.55 4.43
CA TYR A 66 -13.53 2.83 4.24
C TYR A 66 -12.86 3.65 3.13
N PHE A 67 -11.53 3.77 3.14
CA PHE A 67 -10.78 4.41 2.07
C PHE A 67 -10.95 3.72 0.71
N ALA A 68 -11.03 2.39 0.69
CA ALA A 68 -11.24 1.62 -0.54
C ALA A 68 -12.69 1.69 -1.08
N SER A 69 -13.66 2.11 -0.27
CA SER A 69 -15.05 2.32 -0.71
C SER A 69 -15.36 3.77 -1.07
N GLU A 70 -14.75 4.75 -0.38
CA GLU A 70 -15.02 6.18 -0.58
C GLU A 70 -14.48 6.70 -1.93
N THR A 71 -13.37 6.13 -2.41
CA THR A 71 -12.74 6.53 -3.68
C THR A 71 -13.53 6.14 -4.93
N LYS A 72 -14.58 5.32 -4.82
CA LYS A 72 -15.17 4.66 -5.98
C LYS A 72 -16.48 5.23 -6.53
N SER A 73 -17.10 6.25 -5.94
CA SER A 73 -18.39 6.72 -6.50
C SER A 73 -18.71 8.22 -6.45
N ASN A 74 -18.22 9.00 -5.48
CA ASN A 74 -18.71 10.39 -5.33
C ASN A 74 -17.65 11.49 -5.56
N GLU A 75 -16.40 11.33 -5.13
CA GLU A 75 -15.38 12.40 -5.32
C GLU A 75 -14.86 12.50 -6.77
N ASP A 76 -14.73 11.38 -7.48
CA ASP A 76 -14.18 11.36 -8.84
C ASP A 76 -15.09 12.07 -9.87
N ASN A 77 -16.41 11.95 -9.72
CA ASN A 77 -17.36 12.57 -10.65
C ASN A 77 -17.53 14.08 -10.40
N ASP A 78 -17.60 14.51 -9.13
CA ASP A 78 -17.81 15.92 -8.80
C ASP A 78 -16.56 16.77 -9.05
N GLU A 79 -15.37 16.27 -8.76
CA GLU A 79 -14.14 17.04 -8.97
C GLU A 79 -13.63 16.97 -10.41
N SER A 80 -13.82 15.87 -11.15
CA SER A 80 -13.51 15.85 -12.59
C SER A 80 -14.41 16.82 -13.36
N ASN A 81 -15.70 16.91 -12.99
CA ASN A 81 -16.60 17.96 -13.47
C ASN A 81 -16.07 19.37 -13.16
N ASN A 82 -15.48 19.59 -11.99
CA ASN A 82 -14.92 20.89 -11.62
C ASN A 82 -13.74 21.32 -12.53
N PHE A 83 -12.87 20.39 -12.95
CA PHE A 83 -11.81 20.69 -13.92
C PHE A 83 -12.39 21.02 -15.30
N GLU A 84 -13.39 20.26 -15.77
CA GLU A 84 -14.08 20.53 -17.05
C GLU A 84 -14.73 21.92 -17.07
N ILE A 85 -15.41 22.30 -15.97
CA ILE A 85 -16.04 23.61 -15.83
C ILE A 85 -14.99 24.73 -15.90
N LYS A 86 -13.88 24.60 -15.15
CA LYS A 86 -12.81 25.60 -15.15
C LYS A 86 -12.14 25.74 -16.52
N LEU A 87 -11.90 24.63 -17.22
CA LEU A 87 -11.33 24.64 -18.57
C LEU A 87 -12.29 25.30 -19.57
N ALA A 88 -13.59 25.03 -19.46
CA ALA A 88 -14.62 25.65 -20.29
C ALA A 88 -14.70 27.18 -20.06
N GLU A 89 -14.58 27.63 -18.81
CA GLU A 89 -14.54 29.06 -18.47
C GLU A 89 -13.31 29.76 -19.06
N ILE A 90 -12.12 29.18 -18.92
CA ILE A 90 -10.87 29.71 -19.48
C ILE A 90 -10.96 29.81 -21.01
N LYS A 91 -11.47 28.76 -21.66
CA LYS A 91 -11.67 28.75 -23.12
C LYS A 91 -12.63 29.86 -23.56
N LYS A 92 -13.76 30.03 -22.85
CA LYS A 92 -14.74 31.07 -23.13
C LYS A 92 -14.13 32.47 -23.00
N VAL A 93 -13.31 32.72 -21.99
CA VAL A 93 -12.60 33.99 -21.81
C VAL A 93 -11.62 34.25 -22.97
N ASN A 94 -10.85 33.23 -23.38
CA ASN A 94 -9.92 33.35 -24.50
C ASN A 94 -10.64 33.64 -25.83
N ASP A 95 -11.78 32.99 -26.08
CA ASP A 95 -12.57 33.22 -27.28
C ASP A 95 -13.11 34.65 -27.31
N LEU A 96 -13.61 35.17 -26.18
CA LEU A 96 -14.09 36.55 -26.06
C LEU A 96 -12.98 37.58 -26.32
N ILE A 97 -11.80 37.36 -25.74
CA ILE A 97 -10.63 38.25 -25.95
C ILE A 97 -10.21 38.22 -27.42
N SER A 98 -10.09 37.03 -28.00
CA SER A 98 -9.69 36.84 -29.40
C SER A 98 -10.66 37.50 -30.37
N ASP A 99 -11.96 37.42 -30.09
CA ASP A 99 -13.00 38.10 -30.87
C ASP A 99 -12.94 39.62 -30.72
N HIS A 100 -12.66 40.13 -29.52
CA HIS A 100 -12.50 41.57 -29.28
C HIS A 100 -11.26 42.10 -30.02
N LEU A 101 -10.15 41.37 -30.02
CA LEU A 101 -8.93 41.70 -30.77
C LEU A 101 -9.11 41.71 -32.30
N LYS A 102 -10.09 40.99 -32.83
CA LYS A 102 -10.43 40.98 -34.28
C LYS A 102 -11.31 42.17 -34.68
N LYS A 103 -12.19 42.63 -33.78
CA LYS A 103 -13.22 43.65 -34.08
C LYS A 103 -12.74 45.08 -33.86
N THR A 104 -11.73 45.28 -33.01
CA THR A 104 -11.28 46.62 -32.61
C THR A 104 -9.79 46.81 -32.89
N LYS A 105 -9.43 48.00 -33.42
CA LYS A 105 -8.04 48.35 -33.74
C LYS A 105 -7.40 49.00 -32.52
N TYR A 106 -6.58 48.24 -31.79
CA TYR A 106 -5.84 48.72 -30.61
C TYR A 106 -4.47 49.28 -30.99
N ASN A 107 -3.94 50.18 -30.17
CA ASN A 107 -2.53 50.57 -30.21
C ASN A 107 -1.64 49.35 -29.86
N PRO A 108 -0.48 49.13 -30.50
CA PRO A 108 0.48 48.08 -30.20
C PRO A 108 0.68 47.73 -28.72
N ASP A 109 0.75 48.70 -27.82
CA ASP A 109 0.96 48.42 -26.39
C ASP A 109 -0.21 47.64 -25.77
N ILE A 110 -1.45 48.05 -26.04
CA ILE A 110 -2.66 47.36 -25.55
C ILE A 110 -2.77 45.98 -26.21
N ARG A 111 -2.41 45.87 -27.49
CA ARG A 111 -2.38 44.58 -28.19
C ARG A 111 -1.42 43.61 -27.52
N SER A 112 -0.21 44.06 -27.17
CA SER A 112 0.80 43.22 -26.50
C SER A 112 0.36 42.72 -25.11
N LEU A 113 -0.41 43.54 -24.36
CA LEU A 113 -0.98 43.13 -23.08
C LEU A 113 -2.02 42.01 -23.25
N PHE A 114 -2.90 42.14 -24.24
CA PHE A 114 -3.87 41.08 -24.55
C PHE A 114 -3.18 39.80 -25.02
N ASP A 115 -2.17 39.89 -25.87
CA ASP A 115 -1.41 38.72 -26.31
C ASP A 115 -0.71 38.03 -25.12
N SER A 116 -0.14 38.80 -24.18
CA SER A 116 0.45 38.27 -22.94
C SER A 116 -0.57 37.57 -22.05
N LEU A 117 -1.78 38.14 -21.95
CA LEU A 117 -2.88 37.56 -21.17
C LEU A 117 -3.40 36.26 -21.81
N LEU A 118 -3.47 36.20 -23.14
CA LEU A 118 -3.78 34.97 -23.88
C LEU A 118 -2.73 33.89 -23.63
N MET A 119 -1.43 34.24 -23.70
CA MET A 119 -0.35 33.29 -23.38
C MET A 119 -0.42 32.77 -21.94
N LEU A 120 -0.73 33.64 -20.97
CA LEU A 120 -0.88 33.23 -19.57
C LEU A 120 -2.08 32.31 -19.37
N SER A 121 -3.20 32.64 -20.02
CA SER A 121 -4.42 31.82 -20.00
C SER A 121 -4.19 30.43 -20.61
N GLU A 122 -3.46 30.36 -21.73
CA GLU A 122 -3.07 29.10 -22.35
C GLU A 122 -2.15 28.27 -21.44
N ARG A 123 -1.17 28.90 -20.78
CA ARG A 123 -0.34 28.23 -19.76
C ARG A 123 -1.17 27.67 -18.61
N LEU A 124 -2.10 28.46 -18.08
CA LEU A 124 -2.98 28.04 -16.99
C LEU A 124 -3.87 26.85 -17.40
N SER A 125 -4.39 26.87 -18.63
CA SER A 125 -5.15 25.75 -19.20
C SER A 125 -4.31 24.47 -19.28
N ASN A 126 -3.06 24.60 -19.73
CA ASN A 126 -2.14 23.46 -19.79
C ASN A 126 -1.81 22.92 -18.40
N GLU A 127 -1.51 23.79 -17.44
CA GLU A 127 -1.26 23.38 -16.05
C GLU A 127 -2.48 22.69 -15.42
N LEU A 128 -3.69 23.20 -15.64
CA LEU A 128 -4.91 22.56 -15.16
C LEU A 128 -5.15 21.19 -15.82
N ASN A 129 -4.89 21.05 -17.12
CA ASN A 129 -4.98 19.76 -17.80
C ASN A 129 -3.96 18.76 -17.26
N THR A 130 -2.71 19.18 -17.04
CA THR A 130 -1.68 18.34 -16.42
C THR A 130 -2.10 17.90 -15.02
N ALA A 131 -2.60 18.83 -14.20
CA ALA A 131 -3.09 18.52 -12.86
C ALA A 131 -4.28 17.54 -12.88
N LYS A 132 -5.20 17.71 -13.84
CA LYS A 132 -6.34 16.81 -14.05
C LYS A 132 -5.87 15.40 -14.40
N ILE A 133 -4.99 15.27 -15.41
CA ILE A 133 -4.46 13.96 -15.84
C ILE A 133 -3.71 13.29 -14.68
N PHE A 134 -2.84 14.03 -13.99
CA PHE A 134 -2.12 13.51 -12.83
C PHE A 134 -3.09 12.96 -11.77
N LYS A 135 -4.16 13.71 -11.47
CA LYS A 135 -5.17 13.29 -10.50
C LYS A 135 -5.93 12.04 -10.94
N ILE A 136 -6.36 11.98 -12.21
CA ILE A 136 -7.04 10.80 -12.76
C ILE A 136 -6.14 9.57 -12.64
N ASN A 137 -4.88 9.68 -13.08
CA ASN A 137 -3.91 8.59 -13.00
C ASN A 137 -3.67 8.15 -11.55
N ARG A 138 -3.58 9.10 -10.61
CA ARG A 138 -3.45 8.79 -9.18
C ARG A 138 -4.66 8.02 -8.65
N ASN A 139 -5.87 8.44 -9.00
CA ASN A 139 -7.08 7.79 -8.52
C ASN A 139 -7.27 6.40 -9.15
N GLU A 140 -6.95 6.24 -10.44
CA GLU A 140 -6.90 4.94 -11.10
C GLU A 140 -5.88 4.00 -10.44
N PHE A 141 -4.67 4.50 -10.15
CA PHE A 141 -3.64 3.77 -9.42
C PHE A 141 -4.13 3.32 -8.05
N LEU A 142 -4.71 4.23 -7.25
CA LEU A 142 -5.26 3.88 -5.94
C LEU A 142 -6.40 2.85 -6.03
N GLY A 143 -7.25 2.95 -7.06
CA GLY A 143 -8.29 1.97 -7.35
C GLY A 143 -7.71 0.59 -7.65
N ASN A 144 -6.67 0.52 -8.48
CA ASN A 144 -5.98 -0.71 -8.84
C ASN A 144 -5.31 -1.34 -7.61
N VAL A 145 -4.59 -0.54 -6.81
CA VAL A 145 -4.00 -0.98 -5.55
C VAL A 145 -5.06 -1.54 -4.61
N ALA A 146 -6.19 -0.85 -4.43
CA ALA A 146 -7.28 -1.34 -3.59
C ALA A 146 -7.86 -2.67 -4.09
N HIS A 147 -7.96 -2.85 -5.40
CA HIS A 147 -8.38 -4.11 -6.02
C HIS A 147 -7.39 -5.25 -5.80
N GLU A 148 -6.10 -4.97 -5.99
CA GLU A 148 -5.04 -5.96 -5.82
C GLU A 148 -4.87 -6.38 -4.37
N LEU A 149 -5.04 -5.47 -3.41
CA LEU A 149 -5.01 -5.76 -1.97
C LEU A 149 -6.25 -6.53 -1.50
N ARG A 150 -7.43 -6.30 -2.11
CA ARG A 150 -8.67 -7.00 -1.77
C ARG A 150 -8.54 -8.51 -1.98
N THR A 151 -7.93 -8.92 -3.09
CA THR A 151 -7.82 -10.33 -3.48
C THR A 151 -7.12 -11.22 -2.43
N PRO A 152 -5.88 -10.92 -1.97
CA PRO A 152 -5.22 -11.70 -0.95
C PRO A 152 -5.96 -11.63 0.39
N ILE A 153 -6.55 -10.50 0.77
CA ILE A 153 -7.36 -10.38 2.00
C ILE A 153 -8.53 -11.37 1.98
N PHE A 154 -9.31 -11.39 0.88
CA PHE A 154 -10.42 -12.32 0.72
C PHE A 154 -9.95 -13.79 0.72
N ALA A 155 -8.82 -14.08 0.07
CA ALA A 155 -8.28 -15.43 0.02
C ALA A 155 -7.77 -15.93 1.39
N ILE A 156 -7.16 -15.05 2.20
CA ILE A 156 -6.79 -15.34 3.59
C ILE A 156 -8.05 -15.62 4.40
N GLN A 157 -9.05 -14.73 4.31
CA GLN A 157 -10.30 -14.86 5.05
C GLN A 157 -11.01 -16.18 4.72
N LEU A 158 -11.19 -16.49 3.43
CA LEU A 158 -11.84 -17.73 2.98
C LEU A 158 -11.10 -18.98 3.47
N SER A 159 -9.76 -18.95 3.45
CA SER A 159 -8.94 -20.08 3.91
C SER A 159 -9.12 -20.30 5.42
N ILE A 160 -9.15 -19.21 6.20
CA ILE A 160 -9.39 -19.27 7.66
C ILE A 160 -10.82 -19.68 7.98
N GLU A 161 -11.82 -19.18 7.26
CA GLU A 161 -13.22 -19.58 7.40
C GLU A 161 -13.38 -21.08 7.15
N THR A 162 -12.81 -21.58 6.06
CA THR A 162 -12.88 -23.01 5.70
C THR A 162 -12.26 -23.90 6.78
N LEU A 163 -11.12 -23.48 7.34
CA LEU A 163 -10.49 -24.15 8.48
C LEU A 163 -11.42 -24.18 9.69
N ILE A 164 -12.00 -23.04 10.05
CA ILE A 164 -12.92 -22.90 11.19
C ILE A 164 -14.20 -23.75 10.99
N ASP A 165 -14.66 -23.90 9.76
CA ASP A 165 -15.88 -24.65 9.42
C ASP A 165 -15.66 -26.18 9.35
N GLY A 166 -14.50 -26.64 9.80
CA GLY A 166 -14.23 -28.06 10.06
C GLY A 166 -13.02 -28.62 9.31
N ALA A 167 -12.51 -27.91 8.30
CA ALA A 167 -11.34 -28.36 7.55
C ALA A 167 -10.07 -28.43 8.41
N ILE A 168 -10.02 -27.74 9.57
CA ILE A 168 -8.92 -27.87 10.53
C ILE A 168 -8.73 -29.29 11.06
N ASN A 169 -9.81 -30.08 11.13
CA ASN A 169 -9.81 -31.46 11.64
C ASN A 169 -9.50 -32.49 10.54
N ASP A 170 -9.43 -32.08 9.27
CA ASP A 170 -9.08 -32.95 8.16
C ASP A 170 -7.58 -32.81 7.86
N GLU A 171 -6.79 -33.78 8.33
CA GLU A 171 -5.33 -33.83 8.13
C GLU A 171 -4.92 -33.80 6.65
N LYS A 172 -5.81 -34.12 5.72
CA LYS A 172 -5.49 -34.09 4.29
C LYS A 172 -5.46 -32.68 3.71
N VAL A 173 -6.18 -31.72 4.31
CA VAL A 173 -6.37 -30.37 3.72
C VAL A 173 -6.06 -29.23 4.69
N ASN A 174 -5.96 -29.47 6.00
CA ASN A 174 -5.74 -28.42 6.99
C ASN A 174 -4.46 -27.62 6.74
N LEU A 175 -3.34 -28.30 6.46
CA LEU A 175 -2.06 -27.67 6.15
C LEU A 175 -2.12 -26.92 4.82
N ASP A 176 -2.87 -27.39 3.84
CA ASP A 176 -3.01 -26.72 2.54
C ASP A 176 -3.71 -25.37 2.68
N PHE A 177 -4.79 -25.29 3.48
CA PHE A 177 -5.47 -24.02 3.76
C PHE A 177 -4.60 -23.07 4.58
N LEU A 178 -3.85 -23.58 5.58
CA LEU A 178 -2.90 -22.77 6.35
C LEU A 178 -1.79 -22.21 5.45
N ASN A 179 -1.19 -23.05 4.61
CA ASN A 179 -0.16 -22.65 3.65
C ASN A 179 -0.71 -21.68 2.61
N ARG A 180 -1.96 -21.84 2.17
CA ARG A 180 -2.64 -20.89 1.28
C ARG A 180 -2.79 -19.52 1.95
N ALA A 181 -3.27 -19.48 3.19
CA ALA A 181 -3.39 -18.23 3.94
C ALA A 181 -2.01 -17.56 4.11
N LEU A 182 -0.97 -18.32 4.45
CA LEU A 182 0.39 -17.81 4.61
C LEU A 182 0.93 -17.20 3.31
N ARG A 183 0.79 -17.90 2.17
CA ARG A 183 1.22 -17.37 0.86
C ARG A 183 0.52 -16.06 0.50
N GLN A 184 -0.77 -15.95 0.78
CA GLN A 184 -1.53 -14.73 0.50
C GLN A 184 -1.16 -13.59 1.46
N ALA A 185 -0.82 -13.90 2.72
CA ALA A 185 -0.29 -12.91 3.65
C ALA A 185 1.09 -12.38 3.22
N SER A 186 1.98 -13.25 2.73
CA SER A 186 3.26 -12.82 2.15
C SER A 186 3.06 -11.93 0.92
N ARG A 187 2.17 -12.31 0.01
CA ARG A 187 1.81 -11.48 -1.16
C ARG A 187 1.24 -10.12 -0.76
N LEU A 188 0.39 -10.08 0.27
CA LEU A 188 -0.15 -8.83 0.78
C LEU A 188 0.96 -7.92 1.32
N LYS A 189 1.95 -8.49 2.01
CA LYS A 189 3.12 -7.74 2.49
C LYS A 189 3.93 -7.16 1.33
N GLU A 190 4.20 -7.95 0.29
CA GLU A 190 4.91 -7.48 -0.92
C GLU A 190 4.20 -6.27 -1.54
N LEU A 191 2.88 -6.37 -1.78
CA LEU A 191 2.09 -5.26 -2.33
C LEU A 191 2.12 -3.99 -1.47
N VAL A 192 2.16 -4.14 -0.14
CA VAL A 192 2.28 -3.00 0.78
C VAL A 192 3.68 -2.39 0.74
N ASP A 193 4.73 -3.21 0.68
CA ASP A 193 6.11 -2.75 0.56
C ASP A 193 6.32 -1.98 -0.77
N ASP A 194 5.70 -2.44 -1.86
CA ASP A 194 5.69 -1.75 -3.16
C ASP A 194 5.00 -0.39 -3.07
N LEU A 195 3.83 -0.33 -2.42
CA LEU A 195 3.08 0.92 -2.24
C LEU A 195 3.88 1.95 -1.42
N ILE A 196 4.57 1.50 -0.36
CA ILE A 196 5.46 2.36 0.45
C ILE A 196 6.60 2.90 -0.42
N THR A 197 7.17 2.06 -1.28
CA THR A 197 8.24 2.43 -2.20
C THR A 197 7.77 3.51 -3.18
N ILE A 198 6.61 3.31 -3.82
CA ILE A 198 5.99 4.28 -4.74
C ILE A 198 5.66 5.60 -4.02
N SER A 199 5.11 5.55 -2.82
CA SER A 199 4.80 6.76 -2.03
C SER A 199 6.06 7.58 -1.70
N LYS A 200 7.17 6.90 -1.43
CA LYS A 200 8.46 7.59 -1.29
C LYS A 200 8.86 8.28 -2.60
N PHE A 201 8.68 7.63 -3.75
CA PHE A 201 8.95 8.21 -5.07
C PHE A 201 8.15 9.49 -5.35
N GLU A 202 6.86 9.52 -5.03
CA GLU A 202 5.99 10.68 -5.26
C GLU A 202 6.32 11.90 -4.38
N THR A 203 6.78 11.68 -3.14
CA THR A 203 7.09 12.77 -2.19
C THR A 203 8.45 13.45 -2.45
N GLY A 204 9.17 13.01 -3.48
CA GLY A 204 10.48 13.54 -3.87
C GLY A 204 11.57 13.01 -2.96
N LEU A 205 12.14 11.85 -3.30
CA LEU A 205 13.31 11.38 -2.57
C LEU A 205 14.48 12.31 -2.81
N ARG A 206 15.09 12.74 -1.70
CA ARG A 206 16.44 13.29 -1.71
C ARG A 206 17.39 12.15 -2.12
N MET A 207 17.85 12.17 -3.37
CA MET A 207 18.91 11.27 -3.80
C MET A 207 20.17 11.57 -2.99
N SER A 208 20.70 10.56 -2.31
CA SER A 208 21.97 10.68 -1.59
C SER A 208 23.11 10.32 -2.53
N LYS A 209 23.33 11.15 -3.55
CA LYS A 209 24.38 10.89 -4.56
C LYS A 209 25.76 11.03 -3.93
N ARG A 210 26.59 10.00 -4.11
CA ARG A 210 27.98 9.96 -3.67
C ARG A 210 28.82 9.23 -4.71
N TYR A 211 30.12 9.46 -4.71
CA TYR A 211 31.02 8.66 -5.52
C TYR A 211 31.13 7.26 -4.91
N PHE A 212 31.04 6.24 -5.75
CA PHE A 212 31.25 4.85 -5.38
C PHE A 212 31.97 4.11 -6.50
N ASP A 213 32.67 3.04 -6.15
CA ASP A 213 33.35 2.17 -7.10
C ASP A 213 32.35 1.21 -7.76
N ILE A 214 32.27 1.23 -9.08
CA ILE A 214 31.30 0.42 -9.83
C ILE A 214 31.70 -1.06 -9.91
N SER A 215 32.98 -1.37 -9.85
CA SER A 215 33.48 -2.75 -9.88
C SER A 215 33.16 -3.44 -8.55
N ASP A 216 33.36 -2.76 -7.42
CA ASP A 216 32.95 -3.27 -6.11
C ASP A 216 31.45 -3.36 -5.96
N PHE A 217 30.70 -2.38 -6.48
CA PHE A 217 29.24 -2.44 -6.53
C PHE A 217 28.74 -3.64 -7.34
N SER A 218 29.29 -3.87 -8.53
CA SER A 218 28.95 -5.01 -9.40
C SER A 218 29.20 -6.36 -8.71
N LYS A 219 30.32 -6.50 -7.98
CA LYS A 219 30.63 -7.71 -7.21
C LYS A 219 29.59 -7.97 -6.11
N ILE A 220 29.12 -6.92 -5.42
CA ILE A 220 28.08 -7.04 -4.39
C ILE A 220 26.78 -7.58 -5.01
N VAL A 221 26.32 -6.98 -6.11
CA VAL A 221 25.08 -7.38 -6.79
C VAL A 221 25.16 -8.82 -7.31
N ILE A 222 26.27 -9.19 -7.95
CA ILE A 222 26.50 -10.57 -8.44
C ILE A 222 26.42 -11.60 -7.32
N ASN A 223 27.04 -11.30 -6.17
CA ASN A 223 27.02 -12.20 -5.02
C ASN A 223 25.60 -12.40 -4.46
N GLU A 224 24.78 -11.34 -4.46
CA GLU A 224 23.38 -11.45 -4.04
C GLU A 224 22.53 -12.28 -5.00
N LEU A 225 22.75 -12.10 -6.31
CA LEU A 225 21.99 -12.82 -7.35
C LEU A 225 22.47 -14.25 -7.57
N LYS A 226 23.66 -14.61 -7.07
CA LYS A 226 24.30 -15.93 -7.31
C LYS A 226 23.38 -17.10 -6.99
N SER A 227 22.75 -17.10 -5.80
CA SER A 227 21.87 -18.21 -5.40
C SER A 227 20.61 -18.31 -6.28
N LEU A 228 20.04 -17.16 -6.69
CA LEU A 228 18.90 -17.13 -7.60
C LEU A 228 19.28 -17.61 -9.01
N ALA A 229 20.46 -17.22 -9.49
CA ALA A 229 20.99 -17.60 -10.79
C ALA A 229 21.31 -19.10 -10.85
N GLU A 230 21.94 -19.66 -9.81
CA GLU A 230 22.21 -21.11 -9.69
C GLU A 230 20.92 -21.94 -9.72
N ASN A 231 19.90 -21.52 -8.95
CA ASN A 231 18.59 -22.17 -8.94
C ASN A 231 17.90 -22.16 -10.30
N LYS A 232 18.12 -21.10 -11.10
CA LYS A 232 17.56 -20.95 -12.46
C LYS A 232 18.51 -21.41 -13.57
N LYS A 233 19.69 -21.95 -13.25
CA LYS A 233 20.76 -22.33 -14.19
C LYS A 233 21.17 -21.20 -15.16
N ILE A 234 21.25 -19.97 -14.64
CA ILE A 234 21.66 -18.78 -15.37
C ILE A 234 23.14 -18.51 -15.05
N ASN A 235 23.96 -18.30 -16.08
CA ASN A 235 25.34 -17.84 -15.90
C ASN A 235 25.37 -16.31 -15.84
N LEU A 236 25.91 -15.78 -14.75
CA LEU A 236 26.19 -14.35 -14.61
C LEU A 236 27.64 -14.09 -15.01
N LEU A 237 27.87 -13.17 -15.94
CA LEU A 237 29.18 -12.76 -16.42
C LEU A 237 29.32 -11.25 -16.21
N VAL A 238 30.43 -10.82 -15.61
CA VAL A 238 30.84 -9.41 -15.55
C VAL A 238 32.09 -9.28 -16.39
N GLU A 239 32.01 -8.47 -17.44
CA GLU A 239 33.16 -8.08 -18.23
C GLU A 239 33.83 -6.89 -17.55
N ASP A 240 34.89 -7.15 -16.80
CA ASP A 240 35.70 -6.12 -16.14
C ASP A 240 36.67 -5.50 -17.17
N ASN A 241 36.14 -4.67 -18.06
CA ASN A 241 36.92 -3.84 -18.98
C ASN A 241 37.24 -2.45 -18.36
N LEU A 242 37.03 -2.30 -17.06
CA LEU A 242 37.18 -1.06 -16.32
C LEU A 242 38.48 -1.14 -15.52
N ASN A 243 39.28 -0.06 -15.53
CA ASN A 243 40.39 0.06 -14.58
C ASN A 243 39.83 0.05 -13.16
N ASP A 244 40.53 -0.60 -12.22
CA ASP A 244 40.20 -0.86 -10.80
C ASP A 244 39.84 0.38 -9.93
N GLU A 245 39.57 1.55 -10.52
CA GLU A 245 39.24 2.80 -9.81
C GLU A 245 38.11 3.60 -10.50
N THR A 246 37.23 2.95 -11.27
CA THR A 246 36.15 3.65 -11.97
C THR A 246 35.08 4.14 -10.99
N GLN A 247 35.22 5.38 -10.56
CA GLN A 247 34.28 6.03 -9.65
C GLN A 247 33.08 6.60 -10.42
N VAL A 248 31.87 6.29 -9.94
CA VAL A 248 30.61 6.75 -10.52
C VAL A 248 29.86 7.59 -9.50
N PHE A 249 29.30 8.72 -9.94
CA PHE A 249 28.50 9.59 -9.08
C PHE A 249 27.02 9.20 -9.15
N GLY A 250 26.50 8.62 -8.07
CA GLY A 250 25.12 8.14 -8.03
C GLY A 250 24.67 7.74 -6.63
N ASP A 251 23.43 7.29 -6.54
CA ASP A 251 22.87 6.75 -5.30
C ASP A 251 22.93 5.23 -5.38
N SER A 252 24.01 4.65 -4.86
CA SER A 252 24.29 3.20 -4.97
C SER A 252 23.19 2.35 -4.34
N GLU A 253 22.56 2.81 -3.25
CA GLU A 253 21.46 2.11 -2.60
C GLU A 253 20.22 2.06 -3.52
N ARG A 254 19.97 3.13 -4.27
CA ARG A 254 18.86 3.15 -5.23
C ARG A 254 19.11 2.29 -6.45
N ILE A 255 20.29 2.38 -7.05
CA ILE A 255 20.68 1.56 -8.20
C ILE A 255 20.55 0.06 -7.85
N ARG A 256 20.84 -0.30 -6.59
CA ARG A 256 20.65 -1.66 -6.08
C ARG A 256 19.19 -2.05 -5.85
N SER A 257 18.33 -1.10 -5.48
CA SER A 257 16.93 -1.36 -5.13
C SER A 257 16.00 -1.54 -6.33
N GLU A 258 16.39 -1.12 -7.54
CA GLU A 258 15.58 -1.28 -8.76
C GLU A 258 15.54 -2.74 -9.30
N GLU A 259 16.23 -3.70 -8.66
CA GLU A 259 16.31 -5.11 -9.10
C GLU A 259 15.44 -6.10 -8.32
N ARG A 260 14.63 -5.67 -7.34
CA ARG A 260 13.70 -6.56 -6.62
C ARG A 260 12.29 -6.46 -7.15
#